data_AF-A0A2M8LC52-F1
#
_entry.id   AF-A0A2M8LC52-F1
#
_cell.length_a   1.000
_cell.length_b   1.000
_cell.length_c   1.000
_cell.angle_alpha   90.00
_cell.angle_beta   90.00
_cell.angle_gamma   90.00
#
_symmetry.space_group_name_H-M   'P 1'
#
loop_
_entity.id
_entity.type
_entity.pdbx_description
1 polymer ?
#
loop_
_entity_poly.entity_id
_entity_poly.type
_entity_poly.pdbx_seq_one_letter_code
_entity_poly.pdbx_strand_id
1 'polypeptide(L)'
;MNISKLLYVIGVIIVLGYLAFVFDIPYSKKVTDFASCVSVGNPVTMSLPPQCRDANGVLYIGSPATGDLSTLIQVKSPESNERVSSPISFSGTARGTWYFEASFPIIVLDGMGRKIGHAIAQAQGDWMTTNFVPFEGSVVLDTLPSTATGTIIFKKDNPSGEPSLDLSYTVPVVFSSVAGPDDACVVSGCSLEVCSDIEVTSTCQFKPEYACYVKARCERQAGGACGWTKTTEYKACISSNK
;
A
#
# COMPACT_ATOMS: atom_id res chain seq x y z
N MET A 1 11.32 -80.14 10.26
CA MET A 1 12.02 -79.03 9.55
C MET A 1 13.50 -79.17 9.84
N ASN A 2 14.34 -79.35 8.83
CA ASN A 2 15.76 -79.68 9.02
C ASN A 2 16.48 -78.53 9.74
N ILE A 3 17.31 -78.85 10.74
CA ILE A 3 18.05 -77.87 11.57
C ILE A 3 18.83 -76.87 10.69
N SER A 4 19.36 -77.28 9.54
CA SER A 4 20.03 -76.37 8.61
C SER A 4 19.10 -75.33 7.95
N LYS A 5 17.84 -75.68 7.68
CA LYS A 5 16.84 -74.73 7.14
C LYS A 5 16.39 -73.73 8.21
N LEU A 6 16.30 -74.16 9.48
CA LEU A 6 15.96 -73.26 10.59
C LEU A 6 17.07 -72.22 10.83
N LEU A 7 18.34 -72.65 10.82
CA LEU A 7 19.48 -71.76 10.99
C LEU A 7 19.62 -70.74 9.84
N TYR A 8 19.32 -71.16 8.61
CA TYR A 8 19.35 -70.26 7.45
C TYR A 8 18.28 -69.16 7.54
N VAL A 9 17.05 -69.51 7.94
CA VAL A 9 15.97 -68.54 8.11
C VAL A 9 16.27 -67.54 9.22
N ILE A 10 16.84 -68.00 10.35
CA ILE A 10 17.25 -67.11 11.44
C ILE A 10 18.36 -66.16 10.97
N GLY A 11 19.35 -66.65 10.23
CA GLY A 11 20.42 -65.82 9.67
C GLY A 11 19.88 -64.73 8.74
N VAL A 12 18.93 -65.05 7.86
CA VAL A 12 18.30 -64.07 6.96
C VAL A 12 17.51 -63.02 7.74
N ILE A 13 16.76 -63.41 8.77
CA ILE A 13 16.00 -62.46 9.60
C ILE A 13 16.93 -61.52 10.36
N ILE A 14 18.06 -62.00 10.88
CA ILE A 14 19.05 -61.16 11.57
C ILE A 14 19.68 -60.16 10.60
N VAL A 15 20.02 -60.58 9.38
CA VAL A 15 20.58 -59.69 8.35
C VAL A 15 19.56 -58.66 7.88
N LEU A 16 18.30 -59.05 7.68
CA LEU A 16 17.23 -58.13 7.30
C LEU A 16 16.90 -57.15 8.43
N GLY A 17 16.91 -57.58 9.69
CA GLY A 17 16.73 -56.71 10.85
C GLY A 17 17.89 -55.74 11.03
N TYR A 18 19.13 -56.21 10.83
CA TYR A 18 20.32 -55.35 10.87
C TYR A 18 20.33 -54.33 9.72
N LEU A 19 19.94 -54.74 8.51
CA LEU A 19 19.78 -53.82 7.37
C LEU A 19 18.68 -52.80 7.63
N ALA A 20 17.52 -53.19 8.15
CA ALA A 20 16.46 -52.24 8.51
C ALA A 20 16.93 -51.23 9.57
N PHE A 21 17.67 -51.69 10.59
CA PHE A 21 18.23 -50.81 11.63
C PHE A 21 19.30 -49.84 11.09
N VAL A 22 20.13 -50.27 10.13
CA VAL A 22 21.15 -49.40 9.51
C VAL A 22 20.54 -48.41 8.51
N PHE A 23 19.40 -48.75 7.89
CA PHE A 23 18.71 -47.87 6.92
C PHE A 23 17.71 -46.89 7.56
N ASP A 24 17.38 -47.02 8.85
CA ASP A 24 16.62 -46.02 9.64
C ASP A 24 17.51 -44.81 10.03
N ILE A 25 18.30 -44.29 9.10
CA ILE A 25 19.00 -43.02 9.32
C ILE A 25 17.92 -41.92 9.31
N PRO A 26 17.72 -41.17 10.41
CA PRO A 26 16.78 -40.06 10.41
C PRO A 26 17.31 -39.02 9.44
N TYR A 27 16.63 -38.88 8.30
CA TYR A 27 16.91 -37.82 7.34
C TYR A 27 16.71 -36.47 8.04
N SER A 28 17.81 -35.84 8.43
CA SER A 28 17.79 -34.51 9.02
C SER A 28 17.26 -33.54 7.97
N LYS A 29 16.02 -33.08 8.18
CA LYS A 29 15.34 -32.14 7.29
C LYS A 29 16.14 -30.83 7.29
N LYS A 30 16.92 -30.60 6.23
CA LYS A 30 17.77 -29.41 6.10
C LYS A 30 16.90 -28.15 6.07
N VAL A 31 17.18 -27.20 6.96
CA VAL A 31 16.52 -25.89 6.98
C VAL A 31 17.22 -24.98 5.97
N THR A 32 16.51 -24.56 4.92
CA THR A 32 17.06 -23.74 3.83
C THR A 32 16.26 -22.46 3.56
N ASP A 33 15.08 -22.33 4.13
CA ASP A 33 14.14 -21.23 3.90
C ASP A 33 13.20 -21.04 5.11
N PHE A 34 12.36 -20.00 5.06
CA PHE A 34 11.42 -19.67 6.14
C PHE A 34 10.42 -20.82 6.40
N ALA A 35 9.87 -21.44 5.35
CA ALA A 35 8.89 -22.51 5.49
C ALA A 35 9.48 -23.75 6.17
N SER A 36 10.69 -24.14 5.79
CA SER A 36 11.43 -25.23 6.41
C SER A 36 11.83 -24.90 7.85
N CYS A 37 12.19 -23.65 8.15
CA CYS A 37 12.50 -23.18 9.51
C CYS A 37 11.29 -23.31 10.46
N VAL A 38 10.10 -22.91 10.02
CA VAL A 38 8.86 -23.05 10.80
C VAL A 38 8.44 -24.52 10.93
N SER A 39 8.60 -25.31 9.85
CA SER A 39 8.16 -26.72 9.82
C SER A 39 8.88 -27.65 10.81
N VAL A 40 10.05 -27.22 11.31
CA VAL A 40 10.81 -27.94 12.34
C VAL A 40 10.57 -27.38 13.75
N GLY A 41 9.60 -26.48 13.90
CA GLY A 41 9.13 -25.97 15.20
C GLY A 41 9.91 -24.79 15.77
N ASN A 42 10.76 -24.12 14.99
CA ASN A 42 11.46 -22.93 15.45
C ASN A 42 10.49 -21.76 15.71
N PRO A 43 10.79 -20.88 16.70
CA PRO A 43 9.95 -19.74 17.02
C PRO A 43 9.92 -18.70 15.89
N VAL A 44 8.74 -18.14 15.65
CA VAL A 44 8.53 -17.04 14.69
C VAL A 44 8.37 -15.73 15.47
N THR A 45 9.17 -14.73 15.10
CA THR A 45 9.05 -13.36 15.62
C THR A 45 7.86 -12.67 14.95
N MET A 46 7.05 -11.96 15.75
CA MET A 46 5.94 -11.12 15.30
C MET A 46 6.45 -9.79 14.71
N SER A 47 7.27 -9.86 13.65
CA SER A 47 7.67 -8.72 12.82
C SER A 47 7.00 -8.80 11.45
N LEU A 48 6.86 -7.67 10.77
CA LEU A 48 6.45 -7.63 9.36
C LEU A 48 7.64 -7.16 8.51
N PRO A 49 8.20 -8.00 7.62
CA PRO A 49 7.83 -9.38 7.33
C PRO A 49 8.17 -10.39 8.45
N PRO A 50 7.46 -11.53 8.54
CA PRO A 50 7.66 -12.53 9.60
C PRO A 50 9.07 -13.14 9.54
N GLN A 51 9.63 -13.45 10.70
CA GLN A 51 11.00 -13.92 10.82
C GLN A 51 11.07 -15.21 11.63
N CYS A 52 11.81 -16.20 11.16
CA CYS A 52 12.08 -17.45 11.86
C CYS A 52 13.58 -17.58 12.10
N ARG A 53 13.99 -17.94 13.32
CA ARG A 53 15.40 -18.13 13.68
C ARG A 53 15.65 -19.57 14.08
N ASP A 54 16.64 -20.22 13.47
CA ASP A 54 17.00 -21.59 13.82
C ASP A 54 17.85 -21.67 15.10
N ALA A 55 18.13 -22.90 15.56
CA ALA A 55 18.96 -23.15 16.74
C ALA A 55 20.41 -22.62 16.63
N ASN A 56 20.90 -22.35 15.42
CA ASN A 56 22.23 -21.79 15.16
C ASN A 56 22.21 -20.25 15.05
N GLY A 57 21.02 -19.63 15.17
CA GLY A 57 20.85 -18.19 15.06
C GLY A 57 20.74 -17.66 13.64
N VAL A 58 20.61 -18.53 12.63
CA VAL A 58 20.38 -18.13 11.23
C VAL A 58 18.97 -17.59 11.09
N LEU A 59 18.86 -16.41 10.47
CA LEU A 59 17.59 -15.71 10.25
C LEU A 59 17.01 -16.06 8.88
N TYR A 60 15.79 -16.57 8.88
CA TYR A 60 14.99 -16.81 7.69
C TYR A 60 13.84 -15.80 7.68
N ILE A 61 13.78 -14.96 6.66
CA ILE A 61 12.75 -13.93 6.52
C ILE A 61 11.66 -14.50 5.60
N GLY A 62 10.44 -14.58 6.11
CA GLY A 62 9.28 -14.95 5.30
C GLY A 62 8.94 -13.82 4.33
N SER A 63 8.32 -14.16 3.21
CA SER A 63 7.68 -13.13 2.40
C SER A 63 6.57 -12.46 3.23
N PRO A 64 6.30 -11.14 3.06
CA PRO A 64 5.03 -10.59 3.53
C PRO A 64 3.93 -11.49 3.00
N ALA A 65 2.87 -11.72 3.79
CA ALA A 65 1.76 -12.57 3.38
C ALA A 65 1.06 -11.97 2.15
N THR A 66 1.62 -12.19 0.97
CA THR A 66 0.91 -12.23 -0.30
C THR A 66 0.20 -13.57 -0.36
N GLY A 67 -0.65 -13.83 0.65
CA GLY A 67 -1.75 -14.75 0.44
C GLY A 67 -2.55 -14.20 -0.74
N ASP A 68 -3.09 -15.08 -1.57
CA ASP A 68 -3.96 -14.68 -2.66
C ASP A 68 -5.17 -13.90 -2.10
N LEU A 69 -5.06 -12.58 -2.09
CA LEU A 69 -6.07 -11.67 -1.57
C LEU A 69 -7.36 -11.74 -2.38
N SER A 70 -7.36 -12.35 -3.57
CA SER A 70 -8.59 -12.55 -4.36
C SER A 70 -9.64 -13.39 -3.64
N THR A 71 -9.22 -14.19 -2.66
CA THR A 71 -10.10 -14.97 -1.78
C THR A 71 -10.76 -14.13 -0.67
N LEU A 72 -10.23 -12.93 -0.41
CA LEU A 72 -10.67 -11.98 0.62
C LEU A 72 -11.36 -10.74 0.05
N ILE A 73 -10.89 -10.22 -1.08
CA ILE A 73 -11.42 -9.02 -1.72
C ILE A 73 -11.23 -9.08 -3.24
N GLN A 74 -12.24 -8.63 -3.96
CA GLN A 74 -12.29 -8.56 -5.41
C GLN A 74 -12.81 -7.18 -5.81
N VAL A 75 -11.91 -6.34 -6.32
CA VAL A 75 -12.26 -5.02 -6.84
C VAL A 75 -12.77 -5.19 -8.27
N LYS A 76 -13.97 -4.68 -8.53
CA LYS A 76 -14.58 -4.68 -9.87
C LYS A 76 -14.25 -3.39 -10.63
N SER A 77 -14.20 -2.27 -9.92
CA SER A 77 -13.85 -0.97 -10.49
C SER A 77 -13.11 -0.12 -9.45
N PRO A 78 -12.07 0.63 -9.85
CA PRO A 78 -11.47 0.61 -11.18
C PRO A 78 -10.72 -0.71 -11.47
N GLU A 79 -10.56 -1.03 -12.75
CA GLU A 79 -9.67 -2.08 -13.22
C GLU A 79 -8.20 -1.63 -13.13
N SER A 80 -7.29 -2.61 -13.18
CA SER A 80 -5.85 -2.34 -13.15
C SER A 80 -5.42 -1.47 -14.34
N ASN A 81 -4.78 -0.34 -14.05
CA ASN A 81 -4.37 0.71 -14.97
C ASN A 81 -5.52 1.44 -15.68
N GLU A 82 -6.75 1.33 -15.17
CA GLU A 82 -7.87 2.11 -15.69
C GLU A 82 -7.60 3.61 -15.58
N ARG A 83 -8.07 4.37 -16.57
CA ARG A 83 -7.99 5.83 -16.58
C ARG A 83 -9.11 6.41 -15.73
N VAL A 84 -8.76 7.16 -14.68
CA VAL A 84 -9.71 7.71 -13.69
C VAL A 84 -9.63 9.23 -13.58
N SER A 85 -10.75 9.85 -13.23
CA SER A 85 -10.85 11.28 -12.90
C SER A 85 -11.55 11.47 -11.55
N SER A 86 -11.25 12.56 -10.84
CA SER A 86 -11.95 12.91 -9.61
C SER A 86 -13.39 13.36 -9.92
N PRO A 87 -14.42 12.90 -9.19
CA PRO A 87 -14.38 11.85 -8.17
C PRO A 87 -14.20 10.45 -8.76
N ILE A 88 -13.31 9.65 -8.15
CA ILE A 88 -13.04 8.28 -8.58
C ILE A 88 -14.06 7.36 -7.93
N SER A 89 -14.91 6.74 -8.74
CA SER A 89 -15.85 5.72 -8.26
C SER A 89 -15.15 4.37 -8.10
N PHE A 90 -15.52 3.62 -7.06
CA PHE A 90 -14.99 2.27 -6.84
C PHE A 90 -16.11 1.32 -6.39
N SER A 91 -15.96 0.05 -6.76
CA SER A 91 -16.90 -1.01 -6.37
C SER A 91 -16.23 -2.39 -6.40
N GLY A 92 -16.82 -3.34 -5.68
CA GLY A 92 -16.33 -4.71 -5.64
C GLY A 92 -17.04 -5.55 -4.59
N THR A 93 -16.42 -6.65 -4.19
CA THR A 93 -16.87 -7.48 -3.08
C THR A 93 -15.71 -7.80 -2.15
N ALA A 94 -15.96 -7.86 -0.85
CA ALA A 94 -14.98 -8.28 0.15
C ALA A 94 -15.64 -9.25 1.14
N ARG A 95 -14.84 -10.14 1.75
CA ARG A 95 -15.31 -10.98 2.86
C ARG A 95 -15.79 -10.08 3.98
N GLY A 96 -16.85 -10.48 4.69
CA GLY A 96 -17.38 -9.70 5.81
C GLY A 96 -16.33 -9.35 6.88
N THR A 97 -15.30 -10.20 7.06
CA THR A 97 -14.14 -9.96 7.93
C THR A 97 -13.20 -8.81 7.48
N TRP A 98 -13.40 -8.26 6.29
CA TRP A 98 -12.69 -7.09 5.78
C TRP A 98 -13.25 -5.77 6.33
N TYR A 99 -14.53 -5.79 6.73
CA TYR A 99 -15.27 -4.63 7.21
C TYR A 99 -15.22 -4.52 8.74
N PHE A 100 -15.35 -3.29 9.22
CA PHE A 100 -15.76 -2.99 10.58
C PHE A 100 -16.81 -1.87 10.52
N GLU A 101 -17.88 -1.99 11.32
CA GLU A 101 -19.03 -1.07 11.27
C GLU A 101 -19.58 -0.86 9.83
N ALA A 102 -19.67 -1.95 9.06
CA ALA A 102 -20.15 -1.95 7.66
C ALA A 102 -19.28 -1.13 6.68
N SER A 103 -18.04 -0.83 7.03
CA SER A 103 -17.17 0.03 6.22
C SER A 103 -15.70 -0.35 6.30
N PHE A 104 -14.89 0.23 5.42
CA PHE A 104 -13.42 0.17 5.51
C PHE A 104 -12.76 1.33 4.73
N PRO A 105 -11.50 1.71 5.05
CA PRO A 105 -10.86 2.88 4.46
C PRO A 105 -10.28 2.67 3.07
N ILE A 106 -10.38 3.71 2.24
CA ILE A 106 -9.77 3.84 0.92
C ILE A 106 -8.76 4.97 0.94
N ILE A 107 -7.58 4.73 0.37
CA ILE A 107 -6.50 5.73 0.23
C ILE A 107 -6.09 5.80 -1.24
N VAL A 108 -5.91 7.01 -1.76
CA VAL A 108 -5.35 7.22 -3.10
C VAL A 108 -3.96 7.83 -2.97
N LEU A 109 -2.97 7.19 -3.56
CA LEU A 109 -1.60 7.67 -3.67
C LEU A 109 -1.29 8.06 -5.12
N ASP A 110 -0.48 9.10 -5.31
CA ASP A 110 0.21 9.32 -6.59
C ASP A 110 1.39 8.33 -6.76
N GLY A 111 2.03 8.37 -7.92
CA GLY A 111 3.17 7.52 -8.27
C GLY A 111 4.45 7.82 -7.47
N MET A 112 4.47 8.91 -6.70
CA MET A 112 5.52 9.20 -5.73
C MET A 112 5.18 8.69 -4.31
N GLY A 113 4.01 8.07 -4.12
CA GLY A 113 3.54 7.58 -2.83
C GLY A 113 2.92 8.65 -1.94
N ARG A 114 2.67 9.87 -2.44
CA ARG A 114 2.00 10.92 -1.68
C ARG A 114 0.50 10.67 -1.67
N LYS A 115 -0.13 10.79 -0.50
CA LYS A 115 -1.59 10.69 -0.36
C LYS A 115 -2.25 11.91 -0.99
N ILE A 116 -3.14 11.66 -1.94
CA ILE A 116 -3.87 12.70 -2.70
C ILE A 116 -5.39 12.59 -2.58
N GLY A 117 -5.90 11.58 -1.87
CA GLY A 117 -7.31 11.42 -1.60
C GLY A 117 -7.56 10.32 -0.58
N HIS A 118 -8.73 10.36 0.05
CA HIS A 118 -9.18 9.35 0.99
C HIS A 118 -10.70 9.27 1.01
N ALA A 119 -11.24 8.08 1.26
CA ALA A 119 -12.69 7.86 1.37
C ALA A 119 -12.97 6.64 2.23
N ILE A 120 -14.25 6.36 2.43
CA ILE A 120 -14.75 5.16 3.08
C ILE A 120 -15.54 4.35 2.05
N ALA A 121 -15.26 3.06 1.98
CA ALA A 121 -16.08 2.11 1.22
C ALA A 121 -17.21 1.61 2.12
N GLN A 122 -18.44 1.62 1.60
CA GLN A 122 -19.62 1.21 2.34
C GLN A 122 -20.09 -0.17 1.89
N ALA A 123 -20.34 -1.08 2.83
CA ALA A 123 -20.98 -2.36 2.55
C ALA A 123 -22.43 -2.15 2.07
N GLN A 124 -22.87 -2.95 1.09
CA GLN A 124 -24.21 -2.89 0.51
C GLN A 124 -25.16 -3.95 1.09
N GLY A 125 -24.84 -4.51 2.26
CA GLY A 125 -25.63 -5.55 2.92
C GLY A 125 -25.05 -5.98 4.26
N ASP A 126 -25.54 -7.10 4.78
CA ASP A 126 -25.11 -7.65 6.07
C ASP A 126 -23.63 -8.11 6.01
N TRP A 127 -22.77 -7.35 6.69
CA TRP A 127 -21.32 -7.55 6.68
C TRP A 127 -20.81 -8.49 7.77
N MET A 128 -21.61 -8.80 8.80
CA MET A 128 -21.25 -9.70 9.90
C MET A 128 -21.33 -11.17 9.45
N THR A 129 -20.54 -11.51 8.44
CA THR A 129 -20.54 -12.81 7.77
C THR A 129 -19.13 -13.20 7.33
N THR A 130 -18.93 -14.47 7.01
CA THR A 130 -17.72 -14.94 6.33
C THR A 130 -17.88 -14.94 4.81
N ASN A 131 -19.04 -14.57 4.27
CA ASN A 131 -19.31 -14.51 2.83
C ASN A 131 -18.78 -13.21 2.19
N PHE A 132 -18.75 -13.18 0.86
CA PHE A 132 -18.51 -11.95 0.11
C PHE A 132 -19.71 -11.03 0.19
N VAL A 133 -19.44 -9.76 0.51
CA VAL A 133 -20.42 -8.68 0.62
C VAL A 133 -19.98 -7.57 -0.32
N PRO A 134 -20.88 -7.02 -1.16
CA PRO A 134 -20.53 -5.92 -2.06
C PRO A 134 -20.19 -4.64 -1.29
N PHE A 135 -19.26 -3.86 -1.82
CA PHE A 135 -18.98 -2.50 -1.39
C PHE A 135 -19.01 -1.52 -2.56
N GLU A 136 -19.33 -0.27 -2.24
CA GLU A 136 -19.30 0.85 -3.18
C GLU A 136 -18.86 2.14 -2.49
N GLY A 137 -18.43 3.11 -3.29
CA GLY A 137 -18.13 4.46 -2.84
C GLY A 137 -17.45 5.30 -3.91
N SER A 138 -17.08 6.53 -3.54
CA SER A 138 -16.35 7.45 -4.39
C SER A 138 -15.34 8.25 -3.58
N VAL A 139 -14.17 8.52 -4.15
CA VAL A 139 -13.13 9.35 -3.54
C VAL A 139 -12.90 10.62 -4.35
N VAL A 140 -13.02 11.77 -3.69
CA VAL A 140 -12.60 13.06 -4.22
C VAL A 140 -11.11 13.22 -3.91
N LEU A 141 -10.33 13.68 -4.89
CA LEU A 141 -8.92 13.99 -4.66
C LEU A 141 -8.80 15.31 -3.87
N ASP A 142 -8.08 15.27 -2.75
CA ASP A 142 -7.73 16.41 -1.92
C ASP A 142 -6.76 17.37 -2.66
N THR A 143 -5.89 16.80 -3.50
CA THR A 143 -4.93 17.54 -4.32
C THR A 143 -4.75 16.87 -5.69
N LEU A 144 -4.32 17.63 -6.70
CA LEU A 144 -3.99 17.05 -7.99
C LEU A 144 -2.76 16.11 -7.89
N PRO A 145 -2.74 14.99 -8.64
CA PRO A 145 -1.63 14.06 -8.64
C PRO A 145 -0.42 14.67 -9.35
N SER A 146 0.79 14.52 -8.80
CA SER A 146 2.03 15.02 -9.44
C SER A 146 2.52 14.13 -10.59
N THR A 147 1.98 12.91 -10.69
CA THR A 147 2.34 11.91 -11.70
C THR A 147 1.10 11.37 -12.39
N ALA A 148 1.24 10.93 -13.64
CA ALA A 148 0.12 10.36 -14.40
C ALA A 148 -0.37 9.02 -13.85
N THR A 149 0.47 8.30 -13.11
CA THR A 149 0.14 7.03 -12.47
C THR A 149 -0.07 7.22 -10.97
N GLY A 150 -0.82 6.30 -10.36
CA GLY A 150 -1.02 6.22 -8.93
C GLY A 150 -1.60 4.88 -8.51
N THR A 151 -1.99 4.79 -7.24
CA THR A 151 -2.49 3.55 -6.64
C THR A 151 -3.67 3.85 -5.73
N ILE A 152 -4.75 3.09 -5.89
CA ILE A 152 -5.85 3.05 -4.93
C ILE A 152 -5.64 1.87 -4.00
N ILE A 153 -5.65 2.14 -2.70
CA ILE A 153 -5.42 1.17 -1.64
C ILE A 153 -6.74 0.95 -0.90
N PHE A 154 -7.24 -0.28 -0.96
CA PHE A 154 -8.38 -0.78 -0.21
C PHE A 154 -7.82 -1.42 1.06
N LYS A 155 -7.95 -0.76 2.22
CA LYS A 155 -7.43 -1.27 3.48
C LYS A 155 -8.51 -2.10 4.17
N LYS A 156 -8.14 -3.27 4.69
CA LYS A 156 -8.98 -3.98 5.66
C LYS A 156 -9.08 -3.12 6.91
N ASP A 157 -10.29 -2.98 7.46
CA ASP A 157 -10.42 -2.26 8.71
C ASP A 157 -9.86 -3.07 9.89
N ASN A 158 -9.15 -2.40 10.78
CA ASN A 158 -8.40 -3.00 11.88
C ASN A 158 -8.51 -2.14 13.14
N PRO A 159 -9.66 -2.17 13.83
CA PRO A 159 -9.92 -1.31 14.99
C PRO A 159 -9.01 -1.61 16.19
N SER A 160 -8.38 -2.79 16.26
CA SER A 160 -7.42 -3.10 17.34
C SER A 160 -6.06 -2.44 17.14
N GLY A 161 -5.75 -1.97 15.92
CA GLY A 161 -4.44 -1.42 15.57
C GLY A 161 -3.31 -2.45 15.59
N GLU A 162 -3.62 -3.74 15.67
CA GLU A 162 -2.64 -4.83 15.72
C GLU A 162 -2.03 -5.04 14.32
N PRO A 163 -0.73 -4.76 14.10
CA PRO A 163 -0.14 -4.78 12.76
C PRO A 163 -0.22 -6.13 12.05
N SER A 164 -0.28 -7.24 12.81
CA SER A 164 -0.44 -8.57 12.22
C SER A 164 -1.80 -8.80 11.56
N LEU A 165 -2.78 -7.93 11.80
CA LEU A 165 -4.12 -7.99 11.20
C LEU A 165 -4.31 -7.01 10.02
N ASP A 166 -3.29 -6.20 9.71
CA ASP A 166 -3.32 -5.25 8.61
C ASP A 166 -3.21 -5.98 7.26
N LEU A 167 -4.21 -5.76 6.42
CA LEU A 167 -4.21 -6.22 5.03
C LEU A 167 -4.61 -5.07 4.13
N SER A 168 -4.07 -5.05 2.91
CA SER A 168 -4.47 -4.08 1.90
C SER A 168 -4.43 -4.70 0.52
N TYR A 169 -5.40 -4.31 -0.31
CA TYR A 169 -5.43 -4.64 -1.73
C TYR A 169 -5.22 -3.36 -2.54
N THR A 170 -4.40 -3.42 -3.57
CA THR A 170 -3.98 -2.23 -4.32
C THR A 170 -4.33 -2.37 -5.79
N VAL A 171 -4.90 -1.30 -6.35
CA VAL A 171 -5.20 -1.19 -7.78
C VAL A 171 -4.38 -0.04 -8.36
N PRO A 172 -3.45 -0.29 -9.30
CA PRO A 172 -2.78 0.79 -10.01
C PRO A 172 -3.78 1.48 -10.95
N VAL A 173 -3.69 2.80 -11.08
CA VAL A 173 -4.57 3.62 -11.93
C VAL A 173 -3.79 4.67 -12.70
N VAL A 174 -4.39 5.20 -13.75
CA VAL A 174 -3.85 6.33 -14.53
C VAL A 174 -4.78 7.54 -14.38
N PHE A 175 -4.27 8.67 -13.92
CA PHE A 175 -5.07 9.88 -13.75
C PHE A 175 -5.31 10.59 -15.09
N SER A 176 -6.52 11.10 -15.29
CA SER A 176 -6.90 11.91 -16.46
C SER A 176 -6.27 13.31 -16.45
N SER A 177 -5.96 13.84 -15.27
CA SER A 177 -5.34 15.15 -15.07
C SER A 177 -4.28 15.05 -13.99
N VAL A 178 -3.09 15.58 -14.27
CA VAL A 178 -2.01 15.76 -13.30
C VAL A 178 -1.88 17.23 -12.96
N ALA A 179 -1.37 17.53 -11.76
CA ALA A 179 -0.94 18.87 -11.42
C ALA A 179 0.00 19.35 -12.52
N GLY A 180 -0.38 20.43 -13.21
CA GLY A 180 0.56 21.10 -14.10
C GLY A 180 1.76 21.62 -13.30
N PRO A 181 2.83 22.05 -13.99
CA PRO A 181 3.87 22.87 -13.33
C PRO A 181 3.27 24.06 -12.57
N ASP A 182 2.07 24.51 -12.94
CA ASP A 182 1.41 25.68 -12.37
C ASP A 182 0.60 25.35 -11.10
N ASP A 183 0.07 24.13 -10.96
CA ASP A 183 -0.87 23.75 -9.89
C ASP A 183 -0.19 23.26 -8.60
N ALA A 184 1.13 23.09 -8.60
CA ALA A 184 1.91 22.75 -7.40
C ALA A 184 2.37 23.99 -6.61
N CYS A 185 2.22 25.19 -7.17
CA CYS A 185 2.66 26.42 -6.55
C CYS A 185 1.57 27.01 -5.64
N VAL A 186 1.95 27.30 -4.40
CA VAL A 186 1.05 27.80 -3.36
C VAL A 186 1.14 29.32 -3.29
N VAL A 187 0.00 29.99 -3.44
CA VAL A 187 -0.14 31.42 -3.11
C VAL A 187 -0.32 31.55 -1.60
N SER A 188 0.57 32.28 -0.94
CA SER A 188 0.61 32.47 0.51
C SER A 188 1.15 33.87 0.86
N GLY A 189 1.48 34.13 2.12
CA GLY A 189 1.81 35.45 2.65
C GLY A 189 0.58 36.21 3.17
N CYS A 190 0.79 37.16 4.08
CA CYS A 190 -0.31 37.86 4.76
C CYS A 190 -1.15 38.72 3.80
N SER A 191 -0.59 39.14 2.66
CA SER A 191 -1.28 39.87 1.58
C SER A 191 -1.39 39.05 0.29
N LEU A 192 -1.25 37.72 0.36
CA LEU A 192 -1.23 36.81 -0.80
C LEU A 192 -0.12 37.14 -1.83
N GLU A 193 1.00 37.67 -1.34
CA GLU A 193 2.10 38.19 -2.14
C GLU A 193 3.21 37.16 -2.40
N VAL A 194 3.17 35.99 -1.77
CA VAL A 194 4.20 34.94 -1.88
C VAL A 194 3.69 33.82 -2.76
N CYS A 195 4.48 33.44 -3.77
CA CYS A 195 4.28 32.24 -4.57
C CYS A 195 5.46 31.30 -4.33
N SER A 196 5.21 30.13 -3.74
CA SER A 196 6.26 29.19 -3.32
C SER A 196 5.79 27.74 -3.36
N ASP A 197 6.74 26.80 -3.27
CA ASP A 197 6.46 25.36 -3.21
C ASP A 197 5.77 24.93 -1.88
N ILE A 198 5.80 25.81 -0.88
CA ILE A 198 5.19 25.61 0.44
C ILE A 198 4.40 26.84 0.83
N GLU A 199 3.51 26.71 1.81
CA GLU A 199 2.85 27.85 2.42
C GLU A 199 3.86 28.66 3.26
N VAL A 200 3.96 29.96 2.98
CA VAL A 200 4.87 30.88 3.66
C VAL A 200 4.07 31.97 4.35
N THR A 201 4.34 32.19 5.63
CA THR A 201 3.79 33.33 6.37
C THR A 201 4.78 34.49 6.31
N SER A 202 4.36 35.60 5.70
CA SER A 202 5.11 36.85 5.67
C SER A 202 4.68 37.79 6.79
N THR A 203 5.37 38.92 6.95
CA THR A 203 4.91 39.99 7.84
C THR A 203 3.66 40.66 7.24
N CYS A 204 2.70 41.04 8.09
CA CYS A 204 1.46 41.70 7.65
C CYS A 204 1.61 43.19 7.31
N GLN A 205 2.71 43.55 6.65
CA GLN A 205 2.87 44.90 6.11
C GLN A 205 2.09 45.02 4.81
N PHE A 206 1.01 45.77 4.83
CA PHE A 206 0.27 46.05 3.61
C PHE A 206 1.01 47.06 2.73
N LYS A 207 1.15 46.74 1.44
CA LYS A 207 1.59 47.67 0.40
C LYS A 207 0.57 47.68 -0.75
N PRO A 208 0.24 48.85 -1.33
CA PRO A 208 -0.76 48.95 -2.40
C PRO A 208 -0.51 48.00 -3.58
N GLU A 209 0.75 47.74 -3.90
CA GLU A 209 1.17 46.88 -5.00
C GLU A 209 0.76 45.42 -4.82
N TYR A 210 0.54 44.97 -3.57
CA TYR A 210 0.16 43.59 -3.29
C TYR A 210 -1.23 43.24 -3.79
N ALA A 211 -2.13 44.22 -3.86
CA ALA A 211 -3.47 44.05 -4.45
C ALA A 211 -3.41 43.63 -5.94
N CYS A 212 -2.28 43.83 -6.61
CA CYS A 212 -2.11 43.42 -8.00
C CYS A 212 -1.77 41.93 -8.17
N TYR A 213 -1.29 41.22 -7.14
CA TYR A 213 -0.86 39.82 -7.26
C TYR A 213 -1.99 38.86 -7.64
N VAL A 214 -3.24 39.20 -7.31
CA VAL A 214 -4.43 38.45 -7.77
C VAL A 214 -4.56 38.40 -9.29
N LYS A 215 -3.87 39.29 -10.02
CA LYS A 215 -3.82 39.33 -11.48
C LYS A 215 -2.57 38.66 -12.05
N ALA A 216 -1.60 38.26 -11.22
CA ALA A 216 -0.46 37.46 -11.64
C ALA A 216 -0.82 35.97 -11.63
N ARG A 217 0.01 35.13 -12.27
CA ARG A 217 -0.10 33.67 -12.15
C ARG A 217 1.02 33.16 -11.27
N CYS A 218 0.68 32.33 -10.28
CA CYS A 218 1.64 31.62 -9.45
C CYS A 218 1.90 30.27 -10.11
N GLU A 219 3.10 30.12 -10.69
CA GLU A 219 3.43 28.96 -11.52
C GLU A 219 4.92 28.61 -11.43
N ARG A 220 5.28 27.36 -11.72
CA ARG A 220 6.66 26.90 -11.68
C ARG A 220 7.43 27.47 -12.87
N GLN A 221 8.50 28.20 -12.55
CA GLN A 221 9.32 28.91 -13.53
C GLN A 221 10.26 27.94 -14.26
N ALA A 222 10.89 28.40 -15.35
CA ALA A 222 11.84 27.59 -16.14
C ALA A 222 13.01 27.00 -15.33
N GLY A 223 13.35 27.61 -14.18
CA GLY A 223 14.36 27.11 -13.24
C GLY A 223 13.84 26.06 -12.25
N GLY A 224 12.59 25.63 -12.37
CA GLY A 224 11.96 24.64 -11.51
C GLY A 224 11.45 25.15 -10.17
N ALA A 225 11.66 26.41 -9.80
CA ALA A 225 11.12 27.02 -8.58
C ALA A 225 9.75 27.67 -8.84
N CYS A 226 8.85 27.63 -7.85
CA CYS A 226 7.62 28.41 -7.89
C CYS A 226 7.90 29.91 -7.87
N GLY A 227 7.15 30.67 -8.67
CA GLY A 227 7.29 32.12 -8.75
C GLY A 227 6.15 32.79 -9.50
N TRP A 228 6.12 34.12 -9.41
CA TRP A 228 5.08 34.93 -10.05
C TRP A 228 5.39 35.20 -11.53
N THR A 229 4.52 34.70 -12.41
CA THR A 229 4.47 35.13 -13.80
C THR A 229 3.67 36.42 -13.92
N LYS A 230 4.37 37.49 -14.30
CA LYS A 230 3.83 38.85 -14.45
C LYS A 230 3.01 38.97 -15.73
N THR A 231 1.71 38.73 -15.62
CA THR A 231 0.74 38.92 -16.72
C THR A 231 0.68 40.39 -17.16
N THR A 232 0.09 40.64 -18.32
CA THR A 232 -0.15 42.01 -18.82
C THR A 232 -1.03 42.80 -17.84
N GLU A 233 -2.04 42.16 -17.27
CA GLU A 233 -2.98 42.75 -16.30
C GLU A 233 -2.30 43.12 -14.98
N TYR A 234 -1.41 42.25 -14.48
CA TYR A 234 -0.57 42.53 -13.33
C TYR A 234 0.32 43.76 -13.57
N LYS A 235 1.00 43.81 -14.72
CA LYS A 235 1.89 44.92 -15.08
C LYS A 235 1.15 46.24 -15.17
N ALA A 236 -0.05 46.25 -15.77
CA ALA A 236 -0.91 47.43 -15.82
C ALA A 236 -1.33 47.88 -14.42
N CYS A 237 -1.75 46.95 -13.55
CA CYS A 237 -2.13 47.26 -12.18
C CYS A 237 -1.00 47.90 -11.37
N ILE A 238 0.22 47.33 -11.44
CA ILE A 238 1.40 47.87 -10.76
C ILE A 238 1.73 49.28 -11.27
N SER A 239 1.59 49.55 -12.57
CA SER A 239 1.88 50.87 -13.12
C SER A 239 0.90 51.96 -12.65
N SER A 240 -0.32 51.59 -12.29
CA SER A 240 -1.34 52.51 -11.78
C SER A 240 -1.30 52.72 -10.26
N ASN A 241 -0.58 51.87 -9.52
CA ASN A 241 -0.46 51.91 -8.06
C ASN A 241 0.95 52.30 -7.58
N LYS A 242 1.73 52.96 -8.45
CA LYS A 242 3.05 53.53 -8.13
C LYS A 242 2.96 54.95 -7.62
#